data_AF-A0A814UTK8-F1
#
_entry.id   AF-A0A814UTK8-F1
#
_cell.length_a   1.000
_cell.length_b   1.000
_cell.length_c   1.000
_cell.angle_alpha   90.00
_cell.angle_beta   90.00
_cell.angle_gamma   90.00
#
_symmetry.space_group_name_H-M   'P 1'
#
loop_
_entity.id
_entity.type
_entity.pdbx_description
1 polymer ?
#
loop_
_entity_poly.entity_id
_entity_poly.type
_entity_poly.pdbx_seq_one_letter_code
_entity_poly.pdbx_strand_id
1 'polypeptide(L)'
;DLIKSELILSSTDKTVLMEFIQLLELFEEATMDAQGENHTTISCVAPCILSIVHSSNSKRCDHLKNMRASLLSSMKVRFSDLLRQFAVDVPNDRYVMAERFADLIFLLTPTLDARIKFHWLNDIGLSDDIKRDTVEKIKKLISLVDSQDTRRDIGKETLTDTSREQQTSDAADSPVCGKRKL
;
A
#
# COMPACT_ATOMS: atom_id res chain seq x y z
N ASP A 1 -15.83 -6.96 -55.82
CA ASP A 1 -15.82 -5.65 -55.13
C ASP A 1 -16.43 -5.59 -53.72
N LEU A 2 -16.87 -6.70 -53.10
CA LEU A 2 -17.42 -6.65 -51.73
C LEU A 2 -16.37 -6.64 -50.59
N ILE A 3 -15.08 -6.80 -50.87
CA ILE A 3 -14.08 -7.08 -49.81
C ILE A 3 -13.46 -5.79 -49.22
N LYS A 4 -13.48 -4.66 -49.94
CA LYS A 4 -12.72 -3.47 -49.54
C LYS A 4 -13.43 -2.59 -48.50
N SER A 5 -14.76 -2.61 -48.49
CA SER A 5 -15.59 -1.82 -47.55
C SER A 5 -15.73 -2.46 -46.17
N GLU A 6 -15.55 -3.79 -46.05
CA GLU A 6 -15.59 -4.51 -44.77
C GLU A 6 -14.25 -4.46 -44.02
N LEU A 7 -13.17 -4.01 -44.65
CA LEU A 7 -11.84 -3.85 -44.03
C LEU A 7 -11.59 -2.46 -43.42
N ILE A 8 -12.56 -1.53 -43.50
CA ILE A 8 -12.41 -0.17 -43.01
C ILE A 8 -13.27 0.00 -41.76
N LEU A 9 -12.62 0.24 -40.62
CA LEU A 9 -13.31 0.57 -39.37
C LEU A 9 -14.24 1.78 -39.59
N SER A 10 -15.50 1.61 -39.23
CA SER A 10 -16.47 2.70 -39.24
C SER A 10 -16.08 3.77 -38.22
N SER A 11 -16.69 4.96 -38.31
CA SER A 11 -16.52 5.99 -37.30
C SER A 11 -16.91 5.49 -35.90
N THR A 12 -17.95 4.67 -35.82
CA THR A 12 -18.40 4.05 -34.57
C THR A 12 -17.36 3.08 -34.03
N ASP A 13 -16.78 2.22 -34.87
CA ASP A 13 -15.75 1.26 -34.44
C ASP A 13 -14.52 1.98 -33.90
N LYS A 14 -14.14 3.09 -34.53
CA LYS A 14 -13.05 3.95 -34.04
C LYS A 14 -13.40 4.57 -32.68
N THR A 15 -14.62 5.07 -32.50
CA THR A 15 -15.05 5.61 -31.19
C THR A 15 -15.03 4.54 -30.11
N VAL A 16 -15.55 3.34 -30.40
CA VAL A 16 -15.52 2.19 -29.47
C VAL A 16 -14.08 1.82 -29.10
N LEU A 17 -13.18 1.77 -30.10
CA LEU A 17 -11.76 1.48 -29.86
C LEU A 17 -11.10 2.56 -28.98
N MET A 18 -11.40 3.84 -29.22
CA MET A 18 -10.90 4.93 -28.38
C MET A 18 -11.44 4.86 -26.95
N GLU A 19 -12.69 4.46 -26.75
CA GLU A 19 -13.24 4.23 -25.41
C GLU A 19 -12.55 3.06 -24.71
N PHE A 20 -12.21 1.99 -25.44
CA PHE A 20 -11.45 0.86 -24.89
C PHE A 20 -10.06 1.31 -24.41
N ILE A 21 -9.33 2.03 -25.25
CA ILE A 21 -8.00 2.56 -24.91
C ILE A 21 -8.09 3.41 -23.65
N GLN A 22 -9.02 4.37 -23.61
CA GLN A 22 -9.20 5.24 -22.44
C GLN A 22 -9.55 4.47 -21.16
N LEU A 23 -10.34 3.41 -21.25
CA LEU A 23 -10.69 2.59 -20.08
C LEU A 23 -9.47 1.77 -19.62
N LEU A 24 -8.75 1.14 -20.54
CA LEU A 24 -7.64 0.24 -20.25
C LEU A 24 -6.35 0.95 -19.82
N GLU A 25 -6.12 2.18 -20.29
CA GLU A 25 -4.98 3.01 -19.91
C GLU A 25 -4.87 3.19 -18.38
N LEU A 26 -6.00 3.31 -17.67
CA LEU A 26 -6.03 3.39 -16.20
C LEU A 26 -5.50 2.11 -15.54
N PHE A 27 -5.72 0.95 -16.17
CA PHE A 27 -5.25 -0.32 -15.68
C PHE A 27 -3.81 -0.59 -16.10
N GLU A 28 -3.39 -0.11 -17.25
CA GLU A 28 -2.00 -0.13 -17.69
C GLU A 28 -1.12 0.63 -16.70
N GLU A 29 -1.45 1.88 -16.38
CA GLU A 29 -0.70 2.71 -15.43
C GLU A 29 -0.61 2.02 -14.05
N ALA A 30 -1.73 1.55 -13.52
CA ALA A 30 -1.76 0.83 -12.26
C ALA A 30 -0.98 -0.50 -12.30
N THR A 31 -0.94 -1.19 -13.44
CA THR A 31 -0.18 -2.43 -13.60
C THR A 31 1.32 -2.16 -13.64
N MET A 32 1.74 -1.11 -14.36
CA MET A 32 3.14 -0.69 -14.42
C MET A 32 3.67 -0.33 -13.03
N ASP A 33 2.87 0.39 -12.23
CA ASP A 33 3.24 0.72 -10.85
C ASP A 33 3.22 -0.49 -9.92
N ALA A 34 2.25 -1.39 -10.06
CA ALA A 34 2.15 -2.58 -9.21
C ALA A 34 3.21 -3.65 -9.51
N GLN A 35 3.76 -3.66 -10.74
CA GLN A 35 4.79 -4.62 -11.18
C GLN A 35 6.20 -4.04 -11.17
N GLY A 36 6.39 -2.81 -10.68
CA GLY A 36 7.72 -2.19 -10.67
C GLY A 36 8.70 -2.93 -9.77
N GLU A 37 9.88 -3.24 -10.30
CA GLU A 37 10.96 -3.92 -9.58
C GLU A 37 11.83 -2.96 -8.75
N ASN A 38 11.78 -1.66 -9.06
CA ASN A 38 12.67 -0.64 -8.50
C ASN A 38 12.02 0.17 -7.35
N HIS A 39 10.82 -0.19 -6.92
CA HIS A 39 10.10 0.50 -5.85
C HIS A 39 9.21 -0.43 -5.04
N THR A 40 8.78 0.06 -3.88
CA THR A 40 7.93 -0.70 -2.97
C THR A 40 6.50 -0.74 -3.50
N THR A 41 6.10 -1.82 -4.16
CA THR A 41 4.78 -1.91 -4.83
C THR A 41 3.58 -1.80 -3.90
N ILE A 42 3.72 -2.15 -2.61
CA ILE A 42 2.64 -2.00 -1.61
C ILE A 42 2.26 -0.52 -1.35
N SER A 43 3.16 0.43 -1.62
CA SER A 43 2.88 1.87 -1.48
C SER A 43 1.94 2.40 -2.59
N CYS A 44 1.87 1.70 -3.72
CA CYS A 44 1.05 2.09 -4.87
C CYS A 44 -0.39 1.59 -4.78
N VAL A 45 -0.69 0.60 -3.92
CA VAL A 45 -1.99 -0.08 -3.90
C VAL A 45 -3.16 0.90 -3.68
N ALA A 46 -3.14 1.66 -2.59
CA ALA A 46 -4.21 2.61 -2.30
C ALA A 46 -4.32 3.75 -3.32
N PRO A 47 -3.20 4.42 -3.71
CA PRO A 47 -3.21 5.41 -4.80
C PRO A 47 -3.83 4.88 -6.10
N CYS A 48 -3.39 3.72 -6.59
CA CYS A 48 -3.85 3.17 -7.86
C CYS A 48 -5.33 2.80 -7.84
N ILE A 49 -5.80 2.13 -6.77
CA ILE A 49 -7.21 1.72 -6.66
C ILE A 49 -8.12 2.94 -6.62
N LEU A 50 -7.78 3.94 -5.82
CA LEU A 50 -8.58 5.17 -5.72
C LEU A 50 -8.55 5.96 -7.03
N SER A 51 -7.39 6.05 -7.69
CA SER A 51 -7.27 6.68 -9.01
C SER A 51 -8.18 6.00 -10.04
N ILE A 52 -8.16 4.66 -10.14
CA ILE A 52 -9.04 3.92 -11.05
C ILE A 52 -10.52 4.17 -10.72
N VAL A 53 -10.90 4.04 -9.45
CA VAL A 53 -12.30 4.18 -9.03
C VAL A 53 -12.83 5.58 -9.30
N HIS A 54 -12.02 6.61 -9.03
CA HIS A 54 -12.41 8.00 -9.26
C HIS A 54 -12.41 8.35 -10.75
N SER A 55 -11.31 8.07 -11.45
CA SER A 55 -11.15 8.38 -12.87
C SER A 55 -12.17 7.67 -13.76
N SER A 56 -12.50 6.41 -13.44
CA SER A 56 -13.52 5.65 -14.18
C SER A 56 -14.92 6.28 -14.11
N ASN A 57 -15.26 6.98 -13.01
CA ASN A 57 -16.52 7.72 -12.92
C ASN A 57 -16.53 8.98 -13.80
N SER A 58 -15.37 9.59 -14.05
CA SER A 58 -15.25 10.84 -14.81
C SER A 58 -15.15 10.63 -16.33
N LYS A 59 -14.64 9.49 -16.80
CA LYS A 59 -14.44 9.22 -18.24
C LYS A 59 -15.78 8.93 -18.93
N ARG A 60 -16.07 9.63 -20.02
CA ARG A 60 -17.28 9.43 -20.83
C ARG A 60 -17.08 8.24 -21.77
N CYS A 61 -17.61 7.08 -21.38
CA CYS A 61 -17.68 5.88 -22.22
C CYS A 61 -19.15 5.65 -22.60
N ASP A 62 -19.58 6.17 -23.75
CA ASP A 62 -20.97 6.09 -24.15
C ASP A 62 -21.33 4.72 -24.74
N HIS A 63 -20.37 4.06 -25.42
CA HIS A 63 -20.55 2.73 -25.98
C HIS A 63 -20.19 1.61 -25.00
N LEU A 64 -19.22 1.83 -24.11
CA LEU A 64 -18.73 0.83 -23.15
C LEU A 64 -19.31 0.99 -21.74
N LYS A 65 -20.49 1.62 -21.59
CA LYS A 65 -21.13 1.87 -20.28
C LYS A 65 -21.20 0.62 -19.40
N ASN A 66 -21.66 -0.49 -19.98
CA ASN A 66 -21.86 -1.74 -19.24
C ASN A 66 -20.52 -2.35 -18.81
N MET A 67 -19.54 -2.38 -19.71
CA MET A 67 -18.20 -2.89 -19.39
C MET A 67 -17.54 -2.06 -18.27
N ARG A 68 -17.57 -0.73 -18.40
CA ARG A 68 -17.07 0.18 -17.38
C ARG A 68 -17.77 -0.04 -16.04
N ALA A 69 -19.10 -0.16 -16.03
CA ALA A 69 -19.87 -0.40 -14.81
C ALA A 69 -19.53 -1.77 -14.17
N SER A 70 -19.42 -2.84 -14.96
CA SER A 70 -19.04 -4.17 -14.47
C SER A 70 -17.62 -4.17 -13.91
N LEU A 71 -16.68 -3.51 -14.59
CA LEU A 71 -15.29 -3.44 -14.16
C LEU A 71 -15.14 -2.62 -12.87
N LEU A 72 -15.80 -1.47 -12.80
CA LEU A 72 -15.84 -0.63 -11.60
C LEU A 72 -16.50 -1.36 -10.43
N SER A 73 -17.61 -2.08 -10.67
CA SER A 73 -18.27 -2.89 -9.66
C SER A 73 -17.34 -3.99 -9.12
N SER A 74 -16.67 -4.72 -10.01
CA SER A 74 -15.70 -5.75 -9.63
C SER A 74 -14.56 -5.19 -8.76
N MET A 75 -14.02 -4.03 -9.13
CA MET A 75 -13.01 -3.32 -8.34
C MET A 75 -13.54 -2.91 -6.96
N LYS A 76 -14.72 -2.28 -6.91
CA LYS A 76 -15.34 -1.84 -5.67
C LYS A 76 -15.61 -2.99 -4.71
N VAL A 77 -16.07 -4.14 -5.22
CA VAL A 77 -16.30 -5.34 -4.40
C VAL A 77 -14.98 -5.88 -3.85
N ARG A 78 -13.96 -6.03 -4.70
CA ARG A 78 -12.66 -6.61 -4.32
C ARG A 78 -11.90 -5.76 -3.30
N PHE A 79 -11.99 -4.44 -3.41
CA PHE A 79 -11.27 -3.49 -2.56
C PHE A 79 -12.19 -2.72 -1.61
N SER A 80 -13.35 -3.30 -1.29
CA SER A 80 -14.39 -2.62 -0.51
C SER A 80 -13.90 -2.11 0.85
N ASP A 81 -13.14 -2.92 1.59
CA ASP A 81 -12.64 -2.52 2.91
C ASP A 81 -11.59 -1.41 2.85
N LEU A 82 -10.75 -1.38 1.81
CA LEU A 82 -9.85 -0.27 1.55
C LEU A 82 -10.62 1.01 1.23
N LEU A 83 -11.57 0.92 0.31
CA LEU A 83 -12.39 2.04 -0.17
C LEU A 83 -13.27 2.65 0.94
N ARG A 84 -13.75 1.82 1.89
CA ARG A 84 -14.47 2.27 3.08
C ARG A 84 -13.62 3.19 3.96
N GLN A 85 -12.31 3.02 3.98
CA GLN A 85 -11.41 3.90 4.73
C GLN A 85 -11.42 5.34 4.19
N PHE A 86 -11.84 5.53 2.94
CA PHE A 86 -11.91 6.82 2.25
C PHE A 86 -13.36 7.28 2.01
N ALA A 87 -14.33 6.70 2.73
CA ALA A 87 -15.75 7.01 2.57
C ALA A 87 -16.29 6.89 1.13
N VAL A 88 -15.68 6.02 0.32
CA VAL A 88 -16.15 5.74 -1.04
C VAL A 88 -17.32 4.78 -0.98
N ASP A 89 -18.39 5.08 -1.73
CA ASP A 89 -19.57 4.23 -1.84
C ASP A 89 -19.21 2.87 -2.47
N VAL A 90 -19.45 1.80 -1.71
CA VAL A 90 -19.17 0.41 -2.08
C VAL A 90 -20.35 -0.50 -1.77
N PRO A 91 -20.59 -1.54 -2.60
CA PRO A 91 -21.62 -2.54 -2.34
C PRO A 91 -21.45 -3.18 -0.95
N ASN A 92 -22.56 -3.46 -0.28
CA ASN A 92 -22.55 -4.07 1.05
C ASN A 92 -22.30 -5.59 1.03
N ASP A 93 -22.04 -6.15 -0.16
CA ASP A 93 -21.76 -7.57 -0.36
C ASP A 93 -20.42 -7.92 0.28
N ARG A 94 -20.49 -8.62 1.42
CA ARG A 94 -19.31 -9.14 2.11
C ARG A 94 -18.78 -10.35 1.35
N TYR A 95 -17.92 -10.09 0.37
CA TYR A 95 -17.10 -11.12 -0.26
C TYR A 95 -15.87 -11.41 0.61
N VAL A 96 -15.49 -12.69 0.70
CA VAL A 96 -14.28 -13.18 1.43
C VAL A 96 -12.99 -12.47 1.01
N MET A 97 -12.94 -11.91 -0.21
CA MET A 97 -11.77 -11.17 -0.70
C MET A 97 -11.64 -9.76 -0.11
N ALA A 98 -12.70 -9.17 0.44
CA ALA A 98 -12.70 -7.82 0.99
C ALA A 98 -11.74 -7.68 2.19
N GLU A 99 -11.72 -8.69 3.06
CA GLU A 99 -10.94 -8.67 4.31
C GLU A 99 -9.43 -8.54 4.08
N ARG A 100 -8.94 -8.90 2.88
CA ARG A 100 -7.52 -8.82 2.53
C ARG A 100 -6.97 -7.40 2.47
N PHE A 101 -7.83 -6.41 2.20
CA PHE A 101 -7.42 -5.01 2.02
C PHE A 101 -7.89 -4.09 3.15
N ALA A 102 -8.31 -4.67 4.28
CA ALA A 102 -8.72 -3.93 5.46
C ALA A 102 -7.53 -3.39 6.29
N ASP A 103 -6.33 -3.92 6.06
CA ASP A 103 -5.14 -3.58 6.84
C ASP A 103 -4.73 -2.10 6.66
N LEU A 104 -4.33 -1.47 7.76
CA LEU A 104 -3.83 -0.10 7.80
C LEU A 104 -2.49 0.06 7.09
N ILE A 105 -1.78 -1.03 6.80
CA ILE A 105 -0.55 -1.00 6.00
C ILE A 105 -0.76 -0.28 4.68
N PHE A 106 -1.89 -0.50 4.00
CA PHE A 106 -2.21 0.15 2.71
C PHE A 106 -2.46 1.65 2.84
N LEU A 107 -2.75 2.14 4.06
CA LEU A 107 -2.89 3.55 4.35
C LEU A 107 -1.54 4.20 4.68
N LEU A 108 -0.66 3.45 5.36
CA LEU A 108 0.61 3.94 5.86
C LEU A 108 1.71 3.88 4.79
N THR A 109 1.81 2.79 4.03
CA THR A 109 2.89 2.56 3.05
C THR A 109 3.03 3.65 2.00
N PRO A 110 1.97 4.27 1.44
CA PRO A 110 2.13 5.36 0.48
C PRO A 110 2.88 6.55 1.08
N THR A 111 2.68 6.80 2.38
CA THR A 111 3.28 7.96 3.07
C THR A 111 4.72 7.77 3.48
N LEU A 112 5.15 6.51 3.64
CA LEU A 112 6.53 6.13 3.90
C LEU A 112 7.37 6.06 2.61
N ASP A 113 6.71 5.99 1.45
CA ASP A 113 7.38 6.00 0.16
C ASP A 113 7.82 7.43 -0.21
N ALA A 114 9.12 7.60 -0.44
CA ALA A 114 9.71 8.90 -0.77
C ALA A 114 9.20 9.49 -2.11
N ARG A 115 8.68 8.65 -3.02
CA ARG A 115 8.12 9.08 -4.30
C ARG A 115 6.68 9.59 -4.14
N ILE A 116 5.88 8.91 -3.34
CA ILE A 116 4.43 9.13 -3.26
C ILE A 116 4.07 10.09 -2.12
N LYS A 117 4.61 9.86 -0.92
CA LYS A 117 4.34 10.65 0.30
C LYS A 117 2.84 10.88 0.50
N PHE A 118 2.42 12.13 0.72
CA PHE A 118 1.00 12.53 0.80
C PHE A 118 0.46 13.07 -0.54
N HIS A 119 1.27 13.12 -1.60
CA HIS A 119 0.88 13.76 -2.86
C HIS A 119 -0.33 13.07 -3.52
N TRP A 120 -0.38 11.74 -3.44
CA TRP A 120 -1.47 10.93 -3.99
C TRP A 120 -2.87 11.34 -3.50
N LEU A 121 -3.01 11.87 -2.27
CA LEU A 121 -4.30 12.36 -1.77
C LEU A 121 -4.75 13.62 -2.51
N ASN A 122 -3.83 14.42 -3.02
CA ASN A 122 -4.16 15.62 -3.81
C ASN A 122 -4.60 15.24 -5.22
N ASP A 123 -3.99 14.21 -5.79
CA ASP A 123 -4.23 13.78 -7.18
C ASP A 123 -5.59 13.09 -7.34
N ILE A 124 -6.15 12.56 -6.24
CA ILE A 124 -7.47 11.95 -6.22
C ILE A 124 -8.52 13.02 -5.89
N GLY A 125 -9.61 13.06 -6.66
CA GLY A 125 -10.73 13.99 -6.45
C GLY A 125 -11.63 13.66 -5.25
N LEU A 126 -11.05 13.26 -4.10
CA LEU A 126 -11.74 13.14 -2.82
C LEU A 126 -12.09 14.53 -2.26
N SER A 127 -13.03 14.60 -1.32
CA SER A 127 -13.30 15.84 -0.60
C SER A 127 -12.15 16.21 0.34
N ASP A 128 -11.96 17.51 0.58
CA ASP A 128 -10.89 17.98 1.47
C ASP A 128 -11.04 17.46 2.89
N ASP A 129 -12.27 17.21 3.35
CA ASP A 129 -12.55 16.64 4.67
C ASP A 129 -11.96 15.22 4.79
N ILE A 130 -12.22 14.35 3.80
CA ILE A 130 -11.68 12.98 3.76
C ILE A 130 -10.15 12.99 3.69
N LYS A 131 -9.57 13.91 2.91
CA LYS A 131 -8.11 14.07 2.81
C LYS A 131 -7.51 14.44 4.17
N ARG A 132 -8.08 15.42 4.87
CA ARG A 132 -7.61 15.84 6.21
C ARG A 132 -7.75 14.71 7.23
N ASP A 133 -8.89 14.06 7.28
CA ASP A 133 -9.15 12.94 8.21
C ASP A 133 -8.15 11.79 7.98
N THR A 134 -7.85 11.50 6.71
CA THR A 134 -6.85 10.50 6.32
C THR A 134 -5.45 10.89 6.81
N VAL A 135 -5.03 12.12 6.59
CA VAL A 135 -3.72 12.63 7.04
C VAL A 135 -3.62 12.57 8.57
N GLU A 136 -4.66 12.99 9.29
CA GLU A 136 -4.69 12.89 10.75
C GLU A 136 -4.62 11.45 11.24
N LYS A 137 -5.36 10.54 10.62
CA LYS A 137 -5.33 9.10 10.93
C LYS A 137 -3.92 8.56 10.76
N ILE A 138 -3.24 8.88 9.66
CA ILE A 138 -1.85 8.45 9.40
C ILE A 138 -0.88 9.02 10.43
N LYS A 139 -0.98 10.31 10.75
CA LYS A 139 -0.13 10.95 11.78
C LYS A 139 -0.29 10.26 13.14
N LYS A 140 -1.53 9.94 13.54
CA LYS A 140 -1.82 9.21 14.78
C LYS A 140 -1.17 7.82 14.75
N LEU A 141 -1.27 7.09 13.64
CA LEU A 141 -0.64 5.78 13.49
C LEU A 141 0.89 5.85 13.63
N ILE A 142 1.53 6.82 12.98
CA ILE A 142 2.99 7.03 13.09
C ILE A 142 3.39 7.33 14.54
N SER A 143 2.67 8.23 15.23
CA SER A 143 2.97 8.58 16.63
C SER A 143 2.83 7.39 17.59
N LEU A 144 1.91 6.46 17.29
CA LEU A 144 1.70 5.25 18.09
C LEU A 144 2.86 4.27 17.92
N VAL A 145 3.40 4.16 16.71
CA VAL A 145 4.58 3.32 16.43
C VAL A 145 5.82 3.89 17.14
N ASP A 146 6.05 5.19 17.04
CA ASP A 146 7.18 5.88 17.69
C ASP A 146 7.16 5.70 19.23
N SER A 147 5.98 5.79 19.82
CA SER A 147 5.77 5.55 21.26
C SER A 147 6.02 4.10 21.70
N GLN A 148 5.83 3.14 20.80
CA GLN A 148 6.06 1.71 21.06
C GLN A 148 7.54 1.35 20.95
N ASP A 149 8.27 1.94 20.00
CA ASP A 149 9.72 1.73 19.85
C ASP A 149 10.49 2.37 21.00
N THR A 150 10.08 3.56 21.47
CA THR A 150 10.64 4.19 22.67
C THR A 150 10.53 3.28 23.92
N ARG A 151 9.46 2.47 24.05
CA ARG A 151 9.29 1.53 25.16
C ARG A 151 10.16 0.27 25.04
N ARG A 152 10.49 -0.14 23.81
CA ARG A 152 11.35 -1.33 23.56
C ARG A 152 12.82 -1.03 23.84
N ASP A 153 13.25 0.20 23.64
CA ASP A 153 14.64 0.61 23.93
C ASP A 153 14.88 0.79 25.44
N ILE A 154 13.91 1.33 26.19
CA ILE A 154 14.00 1.41 27.68
C ILE A 154 14.04 0.01 28.32
N GLY A 155 13.42 -1.00 27.69
CA GLY A 155 13.43 -2.38 28.19
C GLY A 155 14.75 -3.14 28.00
N LYS A 156 15.73 -2.58 27.28
CA LYS A 156 17.04 -3.21 27.04
C LYS A 156 18.16 -2.64 27.91
N GLU A 157 17.99 -1.48 28.54
CA GLU A 157 19.03 -0.86 29.37
C GLU A 157 18.99 -1.26 30.86
N THR A 158 17.92 -1.90 31.35
CA THR A 158 17.81 -2.25 32.80
C THR A 158 18.45 -3.59 33.19
N LEU A 159 19.25 -4.23 32.34
CA LEU A 159 19.87 -5.54 32.60
C LEU A 159 21.38 -5.60 32.37
N THR A 160 22.12 -4.54 32.72
CA THR A 160 23.57 -4.65 32.96
C THR A 160 24.04 -3.63 34.00
N ASP A 161 23.62 -3.75 35.26
CA ASP A 161 24.44 -3.22 36.37
C ASP A 161 23.98 -3.72 37.75
N THR A 162 24.12 -5.03 37.98
CA THR A 162 24.18 -5.53 39.36
C THR A 162 24.96 -6.83 39.40
N SER A 163 26.30 -6.75 39.40
CA SER A 163 27.19 -7.76 40.01
C SER A 163 28.66 -7.39 39.81
N ARG A 164 29.23 -6.56 40.68
CA ARG A 164 30.61 -6.76 41.15
C ARG A 164 30.93 -5.90 42.36
N GLU A 165 30.69 -6.45 43.55
CA GLU A 165 31.45 -6.10 44.76
C GLU A 165 31.29 -7.23 45.79
N GLN A 166 32.35 -8.03 45.97
CA GLN A 166 32.88 -8.45 47.29
C GLN A 166 34.15 -9.31 47.12
N GLN A 167 35.19 -8.90 47.85
CA GLN A 167 36.55 -9.43 47.92
C GLN A 167 36.77 -10.35 49.15
N THR A 168 38.00 -10.92 49.23
CA THR A 168 38.78 -11.49 50.37
C THR A 168 38.68 -13.01 50.56
N SER A 169 39.71 -13.81 50.20
CA SER A 169 41.02 -14.19 50.86
C SER A 169 40.84 -15.37 51.84
N ASP A 170 41.62 -16.47 51.86
CA ASP A 170 43.07 -16.68 52.03
C ASP A 170 43.52 -18.07 51.47
N ALA A 171 44.69 -18.19 50.80
CA ALA A 171 45.97 -18.81 51.22
C ALA A 171 45.91 -20.31 51.62
N ALA A 172 46.80 -21.24 51.27
CA ALA A 172 48.04 -21.34 50.49
C ALA A 172 48.30 -22.85 50.23
N ASP A 173 48.93 -23.24 49.12
CA ASP A 173 50.21 -23.99 49.09
C ASP A 173 50.64 -24.33 47.65
N SER A 174 51.95 -24.35 47.44
CA SER A 174 52.66 -24.73 46.19
C SER A 174 53.80 -25.68 46.60
N PRO A 175 54.60 -26.29 45.69
CA PRO A 175 54.53 -26.38 44.22
C PRO A 175 54.77 -27.85 43.72
N VAL A 176 54.91 -28.08 42.40
CA VAL A 176 56.02 -28.86 41.77
C VAL A 176 55.77 -29.09 40.26
N CYS A 177 56.71 -28.56 39.47
CA CYS A 177 57.41 -29.10 38.28
C CYS A 177 56.67 -29.94 37.22
N GLY A 178 56.73 -29.50 35.94
CA GLY A 178 56.33 -30.32 34.79
C GLY A 178 56.54 -29.70 33.39
N LYS A 179 57.81 -29.56 33.01
CA LYS A 179 58.43 -29.30 31.68
C LYS A 179 57.58 -29.15 30.40
N ARG A 180 57.93 -28.10 29.64
CA ARG A 180 57.72 -27.89 28.20
C ARG A 180 58.28 -29.05 27.36
N LYS A 181 57.66 -29.33 26.21
CA LYS A 181 58.35 -29.69 24.95
C LYS A 181 57.53 -29.24 23.74
N LEU A 182 58.29 -28.98 22.67
CA LEU A 182 57.94 -28.38 21.38
C LEU A 182 56.70 -28.99 20.70
#